data_AF-A0A5R9LY58-F1
#
_entry.id   AF-A0A5R9LY58-F1
#
_cell.length_a   1.000
_cell.length_b   1.000
_cell.length_c   1.000
_cell.angle_alpha   90.00
_cell.angle_beta   90.00
_cell.angle_gamma   90.00
#
_symmetry.space_group_name_H-M   'P 1'
#
loop_
_entity.id
_entity.type
_entity.pdbx_description
1 polymer ?
#
loop_
_entity_poly.entity_id
_entity_poly.type
_entity_poly.pdbx_seq_one_letter_code
_entity_poly.pdbx_strand_id
1 'polypeptide(L)'
;MPDSSAVHARDPGKDGKRLIVVCSPEHLTALRDEYRRRPFVAEELWAGKISRALQGRPEDLIGPDTLSAATGLSAEEIDRAVIWKMERIRRWYEQHGDGAEGDPEPG
;
A
#
# COMPACT_ATOMS: atom_id res chain seq x y z
N MET A 1 9.30 -0.12 11.59
CA MET A 1 10.16 -0.73 10.55
C MET A 1 9.75 -0.16 9.20
N PRO A 2 10.68 0.25 8.32
CA PRO A 2 10.33 0.67 6.96
C PRO A 2 9.65 -0.48 6.21
N ASP A 3 8.44 -0.25 5.71
CA ASP A 3 7.68 -1.20 4.89
C ASP A 3 6.67 -0.46 4.02
N SER A 4 6.81 -0.56 2.70
CA SER A 4 5.94 0.13 1.75
C SER A 4 4.51 -0.40 1.73
N SER A 5 4.23 -1.63 2.17
CA SER A 5 2.84 -2.08 2.31
C SER A 5 2.17 -1.63 3.61
N ALA A 6 2.90 -0.96 4.52
CA ALA A 6 2.33 -0.50 5.79
C ALA A 6 1.64 0.86 5.63
N VAL A 7 0.31 0.85 5.48
CA VAL A 7 -0.53 2.06 5.51
C VAL A 7 -1.31 2.09 6.81
N HIS A 8 -1.13 3.14 7.60
CA HIS A 8 -1.77 3.24 8.91
C HIS A 8 -3.23 3.67 8.74
N ALA A 9 -4.17 3.01 9.41
CA ALA A 9 -5.60 3.24 9.17
C ALA A 9 -6.07 4.69 9.39
N ARG A 10 -5.41 5.45 10.28
CA ARG A 10 -5.88 6.79 10.72
C ARG A 10 -4.83 7.90 10.75
N ASP A 11 -3.55 7.56 10.56
CA ASP A 11 -2.44 8.50 10.82
C ASP A 11 -1.46 8.45 9.65
N PRO A 12 -1.62 9.34 8.66
CA PRO A 12 -0.76 9.36 7.48
C PRO A 12 0.73 9.55 7.80
N GLY A 13 1.07 10.14 8.96
CA GLY A 13 2.46 10.29 9.41
C GLY A 13 3.16 8.98 9.78
N LYS A 14 2.38 7.89 9.91
CA LYS A 14 2.85 6.52 10.17
C LYS A 14 2.85 5.63 8.92
N ASP A 15 2.44 6.14 7.77
CA ASP A 15 2.56 5.40 6.51
C ASP A 15 4.03 5.07 6.23
N GLY A 16 4.27 3.86 5.70
CA GLY A 16 5.60 3.32 5.48
C GLY A 16 6.26 2.79 6.75
N LYS A 17 5.59 2.83 7.92
CA LYS A 17 6.15 2.40 9.21
C LYS A 17 5.33 1.27 9.80
N ARG A 18 5.78 0.04 9.58
CA ARG A 18 5.19 -1.13 10.25
C ARG A 18 5.53 -1.14 11.74
N LEU A 19 4.48 -1.25 12.56
CA LEU A 19 4.60 -1.56 13.98
C LEU A 19 4.96 -3.04 14.12
N ILE A 20 6.01 -3.32 14.90
CA ILE A 20 6.46 -4.68 15.18
C ILE A 20 6.58 -4.83 16.69
N VAL A 21 6.03 -5.91 17.22
CA VAL A 21 6.18 -6.33 18.60
C VAL A 21 7.03 -7.60 18.60
N VAL A 22 8.06 -7.64 19.45
CA VAL A 22 9.04 -8.73 19.52
C VAL A 22 9.23 -9.17 20.96
N CYS A 23 9.54 -10.45 21.16
CA CYS A 23 9.77 -11.04 22.47
C CYS A 23 11.20 -10.83 22.99
N SER A 24 12.17 -10.54 22.11
CA SER A 24 13.56 -10.35 22.48
C SER A 24 14.34 -9.49 21.48
N PRO A 25 15.53 -8.98 21.86
CA PRO A 25 16.44 -8.28 20.95
C PRO A 25 16.93 -9.13 19.76
N GLU A 26 17.09 -10.44 19.95
CA GLU A 26 17.50 -11.38 18.90
C GLU A 26 16.40 -11.49 17.85
N HIS A 27 15.14 -11.61 18.28
CA HIS A 27 13.99 -11.63 17.38
C HIS A 27 13.84 -10.29 16.63
N LEU A 28 14.11 -9.16 17.29
CA LEU A 28 14.16 -7.86 16.60
C LEU A 28 15.22 -7.82 15.50
N THR A 29 16.40 -8.39 15.76
CA THR A 29 17.50 -8.44 14.81
C THR A 29 17.13 -9.27 13.58
N ALA A 30 16.54 -10.46 13.80
CA ALA A 30 16.05 -11.31 12.71
C ALA A 30 15.02 -10.59 11.83
N LEU A 31 14.02 -9.94 12.44
CA LEU A 31 13.01 -9.19 11.67
C LEU A 31 13.63 -7.99 10.95
N ARG A 32 14.57 -7.26 11.56
CA ARG A 32 15.25 -6.16 10.88
C ARG A 32 15.95 -6.63 9.61
N ASP A 33 16.60 -7.78 9.65
CA ASP A 33 17.31 -8.33 8.49
C ASP A 33 16.35 -8.82 7.42
N GLU A 34 15.19 -9.36 7.80
CA GLU A 34 14.10 -9.69 6.87
C GLU A 34 13.56 -8.44 6.15
N TYR A 35 13.17 -7.41 6.90
CA TYR A 35 12.62 -6.17 6.30
C TYR A 35 13.65 -5.40 5.47
N ARG A 36 14.95 -5.51 5.78
CA ARG A 36 16.02 -4.94 4.94
C ARG A 36 16.14 -5.60 3.57
N ARG A 37 15.77 -6.87 3.45
CA ARG A 37 15.80 -7.60 2.17
C ARG A 37 14.60 -7.27 1.29
N ARG A 38 13.52 -6.76 1.89
CA ARG A 38 12.35 -6.32 1.13
C ARG A 38 12.61 -4.89 0.61
N PRO A 39 12.59 -4.66 -0.71
CA PRO A 39 12.73 -3.31 -1.23
C PRO A 39 11.52 -2.47 -0.81
N PHE A 40 11.80 -1.23 -0.42
CA PHE A 40 10.74 -0.24 -0.18
C PHE A 40 10.31 0.33 -1.54
N VAL A 41 9.07 0.05 -1.94
CA VAL A 41 8.53 0.48 -3.24
C VAL A 41 7.58 1.66 -3.01
N ALA A 42 7.93 2.84 -3.53
CA ALA A 42 7.14 4.05 -3.29
C ALA A 42 5.71 3.91 -3.83
N GLU A 43 5.58 3.33 -5.03
CA GLU A 43 4.32 3.07 -5.70
C GLU A 43 3.41 2.10 -4.93
N GLU A 44 3.99 1.13 -4.21
CA GLU A 44 3.22 0.24 -3.32
C GLU A 44 2.59 1.02 -2.17
N LEU A 45 3.36 1.91 -1.55
CA LEU A 45 2.85 2.76 -0.47
C LEU A 45 1.77 3.70 -0.97
N TRP A 46 2.01 4.37 -2.10
CA TRP A 46 1.05 5.29 -2.69
C TRP A 46 -0.25 4.59 -3.08
N ALA A 47 -0.18 3.39 -3.65
CA ALA A 47 -1.36 2.59 -3.98
C ALA A 47 -2.17 2.27 -2.72
N GLY A 48 -1.51 1.91 -1.61
CA GLY A 48 -2.18 1.69 -0.34
C GLY A 48 -2.82 2.96 0.25
N LYS A 49 -2.17 4.13 0.12
CA LYS A 49 -2.75 5.42 0.54
C LYS A 49 -4.01 5.75 -0.25
N ILE A 50 -4.00 5.50 -1.56
CA ILE A 50 -5.17 5.65 -2.44
C ILE A 50 -6.29 4.70 -2.01
N SER A 51 -5.99 3.41 -1.78
CA SER A 51 -6.98 2.45 -1.29
C SER A 51 -7.60 2.87 0.04
N ARG A 52 -6.81 3.37 1.00
CA ARG A 52 -7.34 3.90 2.28
C ARG A 52 -8.27 5.09 2.04
N ALA A 53 -7.91 6.03 1.16
CA ALA A 53 -8.74 7.19 0.86
C ALA A 53 -10.10 6.75 0.27
N LEU A 54 -10.06 5.83 -0.70
CA LEU A 54 -11.26 5.27 -1.34
C LEU A 54 -12.14 4.47 -0.38
N GLN A 55 -11.59 3.80 0.62
CA GLN A 55 -12.37 3.10 1.65
C GLN A 55 -13.07 4.05 2.64
N GLY A 56 -12.55 5.28 2.79
CA GLY A 56 -13.08 6.24 3.75
C GLY A 56 -14.33 6.97 3.26
N ARG A 57 -14.25 7.58 2.07
CA ARG A 57 -15.34 8.34 1.41
C ARG A 57 -15.16 8.32 -0.11
N PRO A 58 -15.48 7.21 -0.79
CA PRO A 58 -15.26 7.10 -2.22
C PRO A 58 -16.05 8.15 -3.04
N GLU A 59 -17.23 8.54 -2.57
CA GLU A 59 -18.12 9.51 -3.22
C GLU A 59 -17.56 10.94 -3.30
N ASP A 60 -16.66 11.30 -2.38
CA ASP A 60 -16.04 12.63 -2.32
C ASP A 60 -14.76 12.72 -3.19
N LEU A 61 -14.33 11.61 -3.80
CA LEU A 61 -13.05 11.47 -4.51
C LEU A 61 -13.22 11.40 -6.04
N ILE A 62 -14.00 12.33 -6.60
CA ILE A 62 -14.28 12.41 -8.03
C ILE A 62 -13.20 13.27 -8.72
N GLY A 63 -12.02 12.68 -8.90
CA GLY A 63 -10.96 13.24 -9.73
C GLY A 63 -9.59 13.41 -9.04
N PRO A 64 -8.56 13.76 -9.82
CA PRO A 64 -7.18 13.79 -9.36
C PRO A 64 -6.96 14.81 -8.23
N ASP A 65 -7.57 16.00 -8.29
CA ASP A 65 -7.37 17.05 -7.28
C ASP A 65 -7.91 16.65 -5.90
N THR A 66 -9.10 16.04 -5.85
CA THR A 66 -9.68 15.54 -4.61
C THR A 66 -8.87 14.38 -4.03
N LEU A 67 -8.32 13.52 -4.90
CA LEU A 67 -7.47 12.41 -4.48
C LEU A 67 -6.12 12.89 -3.97
N SER A 68 -5.53 13.90 -4.61
CA SER A 68 -4.32 14.58 -4.14
C SER A 68 -4.53 15.20 -2.76
N ALA A 69 -5.65 15.91 -2.56
CA ALA A 69 -5.98 16.49 -1.26
C ALA A 69 -6.15 15.43 -0.16
N ALA A 70 -6.79 14.30 -0.47
CA ALA A 70 -7.03 13.23 0.51
C ALA A 70 -5.79 12.39 0.85
N THR A 71 -4.88 12.21 -0.10
CA THR A 71 -3.72 11.32 0.04
C THR A 71 -2.40 12.06 0.31
N GLY A 72 -2.36 13.37 0.01
CA GLY A 72 -1.15 14.19 0.00
C GLY A 72 -0.19 13.84 -1.14
N LEU A 73 -0.65 13.12 -2.17
CA LEU A 73 0.14 12.73 -3.33
C LEU A 73 -0.03 13.74 -4.46
N SER A 74 1.02 13.96 -5.24
CA SER A 74 0.93 14.65 -6.52
C SER A 74 0.20 13.80 -7.56
N ALA A 75 -0.29 14.43 -8.63
CA ALA A 75 -0.92 13.73 -9.75
C ALA A 75 0.01 12.66 -10.36
N GLU A 76 1.31 12.94 -10.50
CA GLU A 76 2.29 11.98 -11.02
C GLU A 76 2.47 10.76 -10.10
N GLU A 77 2.49 10.96 -8.79
CA GLU A 77 2.56 9.86 -7.82
C GLU A 77 1.27 9.00 -7.85
N ILE A 78 0.11 9.64 -8.02
CA ILE A 78 -1.17 8.95 -8.20
C ILE A 78 -1.12 8.08 -9.46
N ASP A 79 -0.71 8.64 -10.60
CA ASP A 79 -0.65 7.92 -11.87
C ASP A 79 0.29 6.71 -11.77
N ARG A 80 1.49 6.88 -11.21
CA ARG A 80 2.44 5.78 -11.01
C ARG A 80 1.90 4.71 -10.07
N ALA A 81 1.22 5.10 -9.00
CA ALA A 81 0.60 4.16 -8.07
C ALA A 81 -0.51 3.33 -8.72
N VAL A 82 -1.35 3.97 -9.55
CA VAL A 82 -2.42 3.30 -10.31
C VAL A 82 -1.80 2.31 -11.29
N ILE A 83 -0.82 2.73 -12.09
CA ILE A 83 -0.11 1.84 -13.03
C ILE A 83 0.48 0.64 -12.31
N TRP A 84 1.20 0.86 -11.21
CA TRP A 84 1.79 -0.20 -10.40
C TRP A 84 0.74 -1.21 -9.88
N LYS A 85 -0.42 -0.72 -9.43
CA LYS A 85 -1.52 -1.57 -8.95
C LYS A 85 -2.13 -2.37 -10.10
N MET A 86 -2.37 -1.75 -11.25
CA MET A 86 -2.95 -2.41 -12.42
C MET A 86 -2.05 -3.51 -12.97
N GLU A 87 -0.73 -3.28 -13.05
CA GLU A 87 0.23 -4.32 -13.46
C GLU A 87 0.19 -5.53 -12.52
N ARG A 88 0.04 -5.31 -11.21
CA ARG A 88 -0.07 -6.40 -10.25
C ARG A 88 -1.37 -7.17 -10.36
N ILE A 89 -2.49 -6.47 -10.51
CA ILE A 89 -3.80 -7.09 -10.75
C ILE A 89 -3.74 -7.94 -12.02
N ARG A 90 -3.18 -7.39 -13.10
CA ARG A 90 -2.95 -8.12 -14.36
C ARG A 90 -2.10 -9.38 -14.14
N ARG A 91 -0.94 -9.26 -13.50
CA ARG A 91 -0.07 -10.40 -13.19
C ARG A 91 -0.78 -11.46 -12.34
N TRP A 92 -1.63 -11.04 -11.41
CA TRP A 92 -2.40 -11.95 -10.58
C TRP A 92 -3.41 -12.75 -11.41
N TYR A 93 -4.16 -12.08 -12.29
CA TYR A 93 -5.09 -12.75 -13.22
C TYR A 93 -4.38 -13.69 -14.21
N GLU A 94 -3.24 -13.28 -14.75
CA GLU A 94 -2.42 -14.13 -15.64
C GLU A 94 -1.95 -15.41 -14.94
N GLN A 95 -1.75 -15.37 -13.63
CA GLN A 95 -1.30 -16.52 -12.82
C GLN A 95 -2.46 -17.38 -12.29
N HIS A 96 -3.67 -16.84 -12.15
CA HIS A 96 -4.77 -17.49 -11.40
C HIS A 96 -6.13 -17.51 -12.15
N GLY A 97 -6.12 -17.34 -13.47
CA GLY A 97 -7.31 -17.05 -14.28
C GLY A 97 -8.60 -17.83 -14.00
N ASP A 98 -9.69 -17.06 -13.93
CA ASP A 98 -11.11 -17.36 -14.23
C ASP A 98 -11.95 -18.22 -13.26
N GLY A 99 -11.75 -18.05 -11.94
CA GLY A 99 -12.66 -18.64 -10.94
C GLY A 99 -12.79 -17.92 -9.59
N ALA A 100 -12.23 -16.71 -9.45
CA ALA A 100 -12.29 -15.96 -8.20
C ALA A 100 -13.26 -14.78 -8.34
N GLU A 101 -14.54 -15.08 -8.13
CA GLU A 101 -15.49 -14.09 -7.60
C GLU A 101 -14.98 -13.69 -6.21
N GLY A 102 -14.12 -12.67 -6.16
CA GLY A 102 -13.49 -12.21 -4.93
C GLY A 102 -12.41 -11.20 -5.24
N ASP A 103 -12.69 -9.93 -4.92
CA ASP A 103 -11.67 -8.88 -4.86
C ASP A 103 -10.44 -9.42 -4.11
N PRO A 104 -9.20 -9.19 -4.58
CA PRO A 104 -8.03 -9.51 -3.80
C PRO A 104 -8.03 -8.67 -2.52
N GLU A 105 -8.44 -9.28 -1.40
CA GLU A 105 -8.45 -8.65 -0.09
C GLU A 105 -7.05 -8.11 0.28
N PRO A 106 -6.98 -6.92 0.89
CA PRO A 106 -5.72 -6.34 1.32
C PRO A 106 -5.25 -7.00 2.61
N GLY A 107 -4.21 -7.83 2.52
CA GLY A 107 -3.41 -8.30 3.67
C GLY A 107 -2.39 -7.29 4.17
#